data_AF-A0AAT9HW31-F1
#
_entry.id   AF-A0AAT9HW31-F1
#
_cell.length_a   1.000
_cell.length_b   1.000
_cell.length_c   1.000
_cell.angle_alpha   90.00
_cell.angle_beta   90.00
_cell.angle_gamma   90.00
#
_symmetry.space_group_name_H-M   'P 1'
#
loop_
_entity.id
_entity.type
_entity.pdbx_description
1 polymer ?
#
loop_
_entity_poly.entity_id
_entity_poly.type
_entity_poly.pdbx_seq_one_letter_code
_entity_poly.pdbx_strand_id
1 'polypeptide(L)'
;MCVLSAGRLMEGGQRRANEELVHRVGMFQGYYGFGRVAILAEEGCEPWSNNAGLVRMDFPPGRIDSVFVELERMLAREGFLGPGRRRSDR
;
A
#
# COMPACT_ATOMS: atom_id res chain seq x y z
N MET A 1 3.18 0.82 -4.45
CA MET A 1 2.04 0.80 -3.50
C MET A 1 1.39 -0.57 -3.60
N CYS A 2 1.15 -1.23 -2.47
CA CYS A 2 0.34 -2.45 -2.40
C CYS A 2 -0.97 -2.13 -1.69
N VAL A 3 -2.08 -2.62 -2.26
CA VAL A 3 -3.42 -2.46 -1.67
C VAL A 3 -3.91 -3.84 -1.26
N LEU A 4 -4.36 -3.96 -0.01
CA LEU A 4 -4.96 -5.14 0.57
C LEU A 4 -6.43 -4.83 0.86
N SER A 5 -7.32 -5.64 0.29
CA SER A 5 -8.74 -5.63 0.60
C SER A 5 -9.12 -6.97 1.22
N ALA A 6 -10.04 -6.94 2.18
CA ALA A 6 -10.58 -8.12 2.83
C ALA A 6 -11.49 -8.97 1.91
N GLY A 7 -11.77 -8.49 0.69
CA GLY A 7 -12.72 -9.09 -0.26
C GLY A 7 -12.35 -10.43 -0.90
N ARG A 8 -11.22 -11.08 -0.54
CA ARG A 8 -10.89 -12.42 -1.05
C ARG A 8 -10.72 -13.40 0.11
N LEU A 9 -11.80 -14.10 0.43
CA LEU A 9 -11.73 -15.38 1.13
C LEU A 9 -10.90 -16.33 0.26
N MET A 10 -9.67 -16.64 0.69
CA MET A 10 -9.04 -17.89 0.28
C MET A 10 -9.70 -19.01 1.10
N GLU A 11 -10.02 -20.14 0.47
CA GLU A 11 -10.63 -21.30 1.14
C GLU A 11 -9.81 -21.66 2.38
N GLY A 12 -10.37 -21.48 3.59
CA GLY A 12 -9.68 -21.78 4.85
C GLY A 12 -9.82 -20.75 5.97
N GLY A 13 -10.49 -19.61 5.76
CA GLY A 13 -10.93 -18.73 6.84
C GLY A 13 -9.85 -17.90 7.54
N GLN A 14 -8.59 -17.96 7.09
CA GLN A 14 -7.49 -17.16 7.66
C GLN A 14 -7.05 -16.08 6.67
N ARG A 15 -7.15 -14.82 7.11
CA ARG A 15 -6.85 -13.60 6.32
C ARG A 15 -5.35 -13.34 6.26
N ARG A 16 -4.56 -14.29 5.75
CA ARG A 16 -3.12 -14.09 5.52
C ARG A 16 -2.88 -13.50 4.15
N ALA A 17 -2.09 -12.44 4.06
CA ALA A 17 -1.52 -12.05 2.79
C ALA A 17 -0.78 -13.26 2.19
N ASN A 18 -1.10 -13.62 0.95
CA ASN A 18 -0.39 -14.67 0.21
C ASN A 18 1.13 -14.39 0.32
N GLU A 19 1.93 -15.41 0.62
CA GLU A 19 3.39 -15.33 0.78
C GLU A 19 4.04 -14.59 -0.41
N GLU A 20 3.47 -14.75 -1.60
CA GLU A 20 3.88 -14.07 -2.83
C GLU A 20 3.78 -12.52 -2.74
N LEU A 21 2.77 -12.00 -2.04
CA LEU A 21 2.59 -10.57 -1.82
C LEU A 21 3.62 -10.06 -0.82
N VAL A 22 3.87 -10.78 0.27
CA VAL A 22 4.91 -10.44 1.25
C VAL A 22 6.29 -10.40 0.58
N HIS A 23 6.60 -11.38 -0.26
CA HIS A 23 7.83 -11.43 -1.03
C HIS A 23 7.98 -10.22 -1.97
N ARG A 24 6.93 -9.88 -2.73
CA ARG A 24 6.95 -8.71 -3.63
C ARG A 24 7.11 -7.39 -2.88
N VAL A 25 6.45 -7.23 -1.75
CA VAL A 25 6.58 -6.00 -0.94
C VAL A 25 8.01 -5.87 -0.42
N GLY A 26 8.63 -6.95 0.07
CA GLY A 26 10.03 -6.95 0.46
C GLY A 26 10.99 -6.63 -0.69
N MET A 27 10.75 -7.19 -1.88
CA MET A 27 11.52 -6.87 -3.08
C MET A 27 11.39 -5.39 -3.47
N PHE A 28 10.17 -4.84 -3.45
CA PHE A 28 9.95 -3.44 -3.76
C PHE A 28 10.59 -2.51 -2.74
N GLN A 29 10.59 -2.86 -1.47
CA GLN A 29 11.29 -2.11 -0.43
C GLN A 29 12.80 -2.08 -0.69
N GLY A 30 13.42 -3.22 -1.04
CA GLY A 30 14.84 -3.29 -1.36
C GLY A 30 15.21 -2.50 -2.62
N TYR A 31 14.32 -2.45 -3.60
CA TYR A 31 14.55 -1.76 -4.87
C TYR A 31 14.28 -0.25 -4.82
N TYR A 32 13.19 0.17 -4.17
CA TYR A 32 12.75 1.57 -4.14
C TYR A 32 13.13 2.32 -2.85
N GLY A 33 13.50 1.62 -1.77
CA GLY A 33 13.81 2.21 -0.47
C GLY A 33 12.58 2.37 0.44
N PHE A 34 12.84 2.39 1.76
CA PHE A 34 11.84 2.33 2.84
C PHE A 34 10.73 3.40 2.77
N GLY A 35 11.05 4.61 2.29
CA GLY A 35 10.08 5.71 2.21
C GLY A 35 9.10 5.63 1.03
N ARG A 36 9.39 4.79 0.02
CA ARG A 36 8.71 4.82 -1.30
C ARG A 36 7.70 3.69 -1.51
N VAL A 37 7.52 2.83 -0.51
CA VAL A 37 6.59 1.70 -0.56
C VAL A 37 5.61 1.81 0.60
N ALA A 38 4.33 1.96 0.24
CA ALA A 38 3.21 1.92 1.18
C ALA A 38 2.33 0.68 0.99
N ILE A 39 1.81 0.19 2.11
CA ILE A 39 0.72 -0.77 2.21
C ILE A 39 -0.54 -0.01 2.62
N LEU A 40 -1.60 -0.12 1.82
CA LEU A 40 -2.94 0.30 2.22
C LEU A 40 -3.70 -0.97 2.63
N ALA A 41 -4.15 -1.04 3.89
CA ALA A 41 -4.78 -2.22 4.44
C ALA A 41 -6.21 -1.94 4.89
N GLU A 42 -7.18 -2.67 4.34
CA GLU A 42 -8.53 -2.66 4.87
C GLU A 42 -8.53 -3.26 6.29
N GLU A 43 -9.25 -2.62 7.20
CA GLU A 43 -9.44 -3.13 8.56
C GLU A 43 -9.94 -4.58 8.53
N GLY A 44 -9.26 -5.44 9.28
CA GLY A 44 -9.51 -6.89 9.27
C GLY A 44 -8.51 -7.70 8.43
N CYS A 45 -7.64 -7.08 7.64
CA CYS A 45 -6.48 -7.77 7.05
C CYS A 45 -5.40 -8.03 8.12
N GLU A 46 -4.96 -9.29 8.29
CA GLU A 46 -3.92 -9.61 9.27
C GLU A 46 -2.57 -8.99 8.86
N PRO A 47 -1.85 -8.32 9.78
CA PRO A 47 -0.47 -7.91 9.54
C PRO A 47 0.43 -9.14 9.32
N TRP A 48 1.36 -9.05 8.38
CA TRP A 48 2.47 -10.01 8.30
C TRP A 48 3.65 -9.56 9.16
N SER A 49 4.42 -10.55 9.63
CA SER A 49 5.52 -10.43 10.59
C SER A 49 6.76 -9.66 10.08
N ASN A 50 6.80 -9.32 8.79
CA ASN A 50 7.92 -8.59 8.16
C ASN A 50 7.50 -7.22 7.61
N ASN A 51 6.93 -6.36 8.46
CA ASN A 51 6.51 -5.00 8.10
C ASN A 51 7.45 -3.90 8.66
N ALA A 52 8.56 -4.28 9.31
CA ALA A 52 9.48 -3.33 9.91
C ALA A 52 10.03 -2.34 8.87
N GLY A 53 9.62 -1.08 8.99
CA GLY A 53 10.04 0.02 8.12
C GLY A 53 9.17 0.26 6.88
N LEU A 54 8.04 -0.43 6.72
CA LEU A 54 7.05 -0.10 5.68
C LEU A 54 6.04 0.93 6.19
N VAL A 55 5.68 1.87 5.32
CA VAL A 55 4.56 2.77 5.56
C VAL A 55 3.27 1.95 5.44
N ARG A 56 2.51 1.81 6.53
CA ARG A 56 1.19 1.15 6.54
C ARG A 56 0.12 2.19 6.86
N MET A 57 -0.92 2.21 6.04
CA MET A 57 -2.10 3.05 6.23
C MET A 57 -3.33 2.13 6.27
N ASP A 58 -4.00 2.07 7.41
CA ASP A 58 -5.21 1.28 7.57
C ASP A 58 -6.45 2.09 7.18
N PHE A 59 -7.42 1.46 6.51
CA PHE A 59 -8.66 2.11 6.09
C PHE A 59 -9.90 1.27 6.46
N PRO A 60 -11.03 1.89 6.83
CA PRO A 60 -12.26 1.15 7.15
C PRO A 60 -12.80 0.38 5.94
N PRO A 61 -13.61 -0.68 6.14
CA PRO A 61 -14.16 -1.46 5.04
C PRO A 61 -14.91 -0.62 4.01
N GLY A 62 -14.52 -0.74 2.74
CA GLY A 62 -15.10 0.03 1.63
C GLY A 62 -14.78 1.53 1.65
N ARG A 63 -13.84 1.99 2.49
CA ARG A 63 -13.48 3.41 2.67
C ARG A 63 -12.00 3.69 2.42
N ILE A 64 -11.43 3.18 1.33
CA ILE A 64 -10.03 3.43 0.94
C ILE A 64 -9.71 4.91 0.73
N ASP A 65 -10.72 5.74 0.45
CA ASP A 65 -10.60 7.19 0.39
C ASP A 65 -10.05 7.81 1.68
N SER A 66 -10.23 7.14 2.83
CA SER A 66 -9.78 7.65 4.14
C SER A 66 -8.27 7.84 4.23
N VAL A 67 -7.48 7.13 3.41
CA VAL A 67 -6.01 7.18 3.42
C VAL A 67 -5.42 8.03 2.29
N PHE A 68 -6.24 8.65 1.44
CA PHE A 68 -5.74 9.40 0.27
C PHE A 68 -4.89 10.61 0.66
N VAL A 69 -5.29 11.38 1.67
CA VAL A 69 -4.52 12.55 2.13
C VAL A 69 -3.14 12.13 2.66
N GLU A 70 -3.08 11.01 3.38
CA GLU A 70 -1.81 10.47 3.89
C GLU A 70 -0.93 9.93 2.76
N LEU A 71 -1.54 9.22 1.82
CA LEU A 71 -0.89 8.73 0.61
C LEU A 71 -0.31 9.89 -0.22
N GLU A 72 -1.08 10.94 -0.46
CA GLU A 72 -0.63 12.13 -1.18
C GLU A 72 0.57 12.79 -0.49
N ARG A 73 0.53 12.94 0.85
CA ARG A 73 1.65 13.48 1.62
C ARG A 73 2.90 12.63 1.51
N MET A 74 2.75 11.29 1.53
CA MET A 74 3.86 10.37 1.31
C MET A 74 4.44 10.55 -0.10
N LEU A 75 3.59 10.54 -1.12
CA LEU A 75 4.01 10.68 -2.51
C LEU A 75 4.67 12.04 -2.78
N ALA A 76 4.18 13.12 -2.18
CA ALA A 76 4.79 14.45 -2.26
C ALA A 76 6.17 14.48 -1.58
N ARG A 77 6.28 13.95 -0.36
CA ARG A 77 7.56 13.85 0.37
C ARG A 77 8.63 13.11 -0.42
N GLU A 78 8.25 12.03 -1.10
CA GLU A 78 9.17 11.21 -1.89
C GLU A 78 9.40 11.74 -3.32
N GLY A 79 8.77 12.87 -3.69
CA GLY A 79 8.95 13.53 -4.99
C GLY A 79 8.20 12.87 -6.15
N PHE A 80 7.22 12.00 -5.89
CA PHE A 80 6.38 11.40 -6.94
C PHE A 80 5.33 12.38 -7.49
N LEU A 81 4.91 13.36 -6.69
CA LEU A 81 4.00 14.42 -7.12
C LEU A 81 4.82 15.63 -7.58
N GLY A 82 5.38 15.56 -8.79
CA GLY A 82 6.00 16.71 -9.45
C GLY A 82 4.96 17.77 -9.85
N PRO A 83 5.39 18.99 -10.24
CA PRO A 83 4.48 19.99 -10.79
C PRO A 83 3.80 19.36 -12.00
N GLY A 84 2.49 19.18 -11.93
CA GLY A 84 1.73 18.37 -12.87
C GLY A 84 2.13 18.69 -14.31
N ARG A 85 2.63 17.69 -15.05
CA ARG A 85 2.71 17.81 -16.50
C ARG A 85 1.27 17.98 -16.97
N ARG A 86 0.88 19.24 -17.25
CA ARG A 86 -0.29 19.52 -18.07
C ARG A 86 -0.16 18.60 -19.27
N ARG A 87 -1.12 17.69 -19.45
CA ARG A 87 -1.27 17.00 -20.73
C ARG A 87 -1.30 18.11 -21.78
N SER A 88 -0.29 18.14 -22.64
CA SER A 88 -0.37 18.94 -23.85
C SER A 88 -1.50 18.30 -24.65
N ASP A 89 -2.59 19.04 -24.80
CA ASP A 89 -3.59 18.79 -25.83
C ASP A 89 -2.88 18.55 -27.16
N ARG A 90 -3.23 17.45 -27.82
CA ARG A 90 -3.16 17.26 -29.27
C ARG A 90 -4.31 16.36 -29.68
#